data_AF-A0A2G2JWZ7-F1
#
_entry.id   AF-A0A2G2JWZ7-F1
#
_cell.length_a   1.000
_cell.length_b   1.000
_cell.length_c   1.000
_cell.angle_alpha   90.00
_cell.angle_beta   90.00
_cell.angle_gamma   90.00
#
_symmetry.space_group_name_H-M   'P 1'
#
loop_
_entity.id
_entity.type
_entity.pdbx_description
1 polymer ?
#
loop_
_entity_poly.entity_id
_entity_poly.type
_entity_poly.pdbx_seq_one_letter_code
_entity_poly.pdbx_strand_id
1 'polypeptide(L)'
;MRKFQILTVLTAVALAFLSSPVAALDVKVEAFATGLQSPIDLKEAPDGTGRIFIMQQTGAIAVVNADGTVLSKPFLDLRAKIINQYVRFD
;
A
#
# COMPACT_ATOMS: atom_id res chain seq x y z
N MET A 1 -31.14 50.38 10.35
CA MET A 1 -29.76 50.15 9.89
C MET A 1 -29.03 49.09 10.74
N ARG A 2 -28.94 49.26 12.07
CA ARG A 2 -28.23 48.33 12.98
C ARG A 2 -28.73 46.86 12.97
N LYS A 3 -30.05 46.63 12.80
CA LYS A 3 -30.64 45.28 12.69
C LYS A 3 -30.28 44.55 11.38
N PHE A 4 -30.13 45.28 10.27
CA PHE A 4 -29.68 44.72 8.99
C PHE A 4 -28.22 44.28 9.07
N GLN A 5 -27.36 45.06 9.72
CA GLN A 5 -25.95 44.69 9.94
C GLN A 5 -25.80 43.41 10.76
N ILE A 6 -26.62 43.22 11.81
CA ILE A 6 -26.58 42.01 12.64
C ILE A 6 -26.96 40.77 11.83
N LEU A 7 -28.00 40.87 10.97
CA LEU A 7 -28.43 39.76 10.13
C LEU A 7 -27.34 39.37 9.11
N THR A 8 -26.68 40.35 8.49
CA THR A 8 -25.59 40.10 7.54
C THR A 8 -24.39 39.40 8.19
N VAL A 9 -24.03 39.79 9.42
CA VAL A 9 -22.93 39.14 10.17
C VAL A 9 -23.29 37.70 10.52
N LEU A 10 -24.54 37.43 10.93
CA LEU A 10 -24.98 36.06 11.24
C LEU A 10 -24.89 35.14 10.02
N THR A 11 -25.31 35.63 8.85
CA THR A 11 -25.26 34.85 7.60
C THR A 11 -23.82 34.57 7.17
N ALA A 12 -22.91 35.54 7.33
CA ALA A 12 -21.49 35.37 7.01
C ALA A 12 -20.82 34.33 7.93
N VAL A 13 -21.15 34.32 9.21
CA VAL A 13 -20.64 33.32 10.17
C VAL A 13 -21.19 31.93 9.85
N ALA A 14 -22.48 31.80 9.56
CA ALA A 14 -23.09 30.51 9.18
C ALA A 14 -22.45 29.93 7.90
N LEU A 15 -22.13 30.77 6.92
CA LEU A 15 -21.48 30.35 5.68
C LEU A 15 -20.03 29.88 5.91
N ALA A 16 -19.31 30.50 6.85
CA ALA A 16 -17.94 30.11 7.21
C ALA A 16 -17.87 28.74 7.95
N PHE A 17 -18.93 28.35 8.67
CA PHE A 17 -18.99 27.03 9.32
C PHE A 17 -19.29 25.88 8.34
N LEU A 18 -19.96 26.17 7.22
CA LEU A 18 -20.27 25.20 6.17
C LEU A 18 -19.06 24.89 5.26
N SER A 19 -17.99 25.69 5.31
CA SER A 19 -16.82 25.56 4.45
C SER A 19 -15.59 24.92 5.13
N SER A 20 -15.80 24.12 6.17
CA SER A 20 -14.68 23.42 6.84
C SER A 20 -13.99 22.47 5.85
N PRO A 21 -12.66 22.58 5.64
CA PRO A 21 -11.95 21.69 4.74
C PRO A 21 -11.95 20.26 5.31
N VAL A 22 -12.26 19.28 4.47
CA VAL A 22 -12.02 17.87 4.79
C VAL A 22 -10.51 17.67 4.85
N ALA A 23 -10.00 17.18 5.98
CA ALA A 23 -8.60 16.82 6.11
C ALA A 23 -8.27 15.70 5.11
N ALA A 24 -7.27 15.94 4.26
CA ALA A 24 -6.76 14.90 3.37
C ALA A 24 -6.07 13.80 4.19
N LEU A 25 -6.20 12.55 3.74
CA LEU A 25 -5.48 11.44 4.36
C LEU A 25 -3.99 11.57 4.05
N ASP A 26 -3.17 11.76 5.08
CA ASP A 26 -1.72 11.80 4.97
C ASP A 26 -1.16 10.37 5.04
N VAL A 27 -0.71 9.83 3.91
CA VAL A 27 -0.21 8.46 3.77
C VAL A 27 1.26 8.52 3.39
N LYS A 28 2.11 7.86 4.19
CA LYS A 28 3.52 7.66 3.88
C LYS A 28 3.76 6.21 3.49
N VAL A 29 4.57 6.02 2.45
CA VAL A 29 5.07 4.70 2.06
C VAL A 29 6.47 4.52 2.63
N GLU A 30 6.72 3.36 3.21
CA GLU A 30 8.03 2.95 3.67
C GLU A 30 8.40 1.61 3.03
N ALA A 31 9.66 1.46 2.64
CA ALA A 31 10.14 0.20 2.10
C ALA A 31 10.16 -0.84 3.21
N PHE A 32 9.33 -1.87 3.09
CA PHE A 32 9.29 -2.98 4.05
C PHE A 32 10.30 -4.08 3.71
N ALA A 33 10.46 -4.40 2.42
CA ALA A 33 11.42 -5.39 1.93
C ALA A 33 12.00 -4.94 0.58
N THR A 34 13.24 -5.33 0.29
CA THR A 34 13.94 -5.00 -0.96
C THR A 34 14.59 -6.25 -1.57
N GLY A 35 15.08 -6.17 -2.80
CA GLY A 35 15.75 -7.29 -3.49
C GLY A 35 14.83 -8.34 -4.12
N LEU A 36 13.51 -8.11 -4.09
CA LEU A 36 12.51 -8.97 -4.74
C LEU A 36 12.55 -8.82 -6.27
N GLN A 37 12.20 -9.89 -6.99
CA GLN A 37 12.22 -9.98 -8.45
C GLN A 37 10.79 -10.02 -8.99
N SER A 38 10.29 -8.91 -9.54
CA SER A 38 8.94 -8.80 -10.12
C SER A 38 7.85 -9.43 -9.25
N PRO A 39 7.60 -8.92 -8.03
CA PRO A 39 6.55 -9.45 -7.15
C PRO A 39 5.17 -9.24 -7.78
N ILE A 40 4.33 -10.28 -7.73
CA ILE A 40 2.99 -10.29 -8.35
C ILE A 40 1.85 -10.51 -7.34
N ASP A 41 2.15 -11.03 -6.15
CA ASP A 41 1.19 -11.23 -5.07
C ASP A 41 1.90 -11.38 -3.72
N LEU A 42 1.16 -11.21 -2.62
CA LEU A 42 1.65 -11.44 -1.27
C LEU A 42 0.58 -12.10 -0.39
N LYS A 43 1.02 -12.95 0.56
CA LYS A 43 0.14 -13.55 1.57
C LYS A 43 0.84 -13.67 2.92
N GLU A 44 0.14 -13.27 3.98
CA GLU A 44 0.58 -13.51 5.35
C GLU A 44 0.48 -14.99 5.72
N ALA A 45 1.47 -15.48 6.48
CA ALA A 45 1.45 -16.81 7.07
C ALA A 45 0.37 -16.92 8.16
N PRO A 46 -0.54 -17.91 8.11
CA PRO A 46 -1.60 -18.09 9.11
C PRO A 46 -1.09 -18.81 10.37
N ASP A 47 0.13 -18.49 10.82
CA ASP A 47 0.81 -19.14 11.95
C ASP A 47 1.20 -18.16 13.07
N GLY A 48 0.79 -16.89 12.96
CA GLY A 48 1.09 -15.85 13.95
C GLY A 48 2.54 -15.35 13.93
N THR A 49 3.36 -15.77 12.97
CA THR A 49 4.77 -15.35 12.88
C THR A 49 4.96 -13.97 12.24
N GLY A 50 3.93 -13.42 11.60
CA GLY A 50 4.02 -12.17 10.83
C GLY A 50 4.85 -12.30 9.54
N ARG A 51 5.19 -13.53 9.13
CA ARG A 51 5.89 -13.77 7.86
C ARG A 51 4.98 -13.49 6.68
N ILE A 52 5.55 -12.91 5.63
CA ILE A 52 4.87 -12.67 4.36
C ILE A 52 5.53 -13.53 3.28
N PHE A 53 4.72 -14.30 2.57
CA PHE A 53 5.11 -15.01 1.36
C PHE A 53 4.85 -14.10 0.16
N ILE A 54 5.89 -13.83 -0.63
CA ILE A 54 5.79 -12.98 -1.82
C ILE A 54 5.99 -13.85 -3.06
N MET A 55 4.96 -13.88 -3.91
CA MET A 55 5.02 -14.56 -5.20
C MET A 55 5.77 -13.70 -6.20
N GLN A 56 6.82 -14.24 -6.81
CA GLN A 56 7.61 -13.57 -7.84
C GLN A 56 7.26 -14.13 -9.21
N GLN A 57 7.16 -13.26 -10.22
CA GLN A 57 6.87 -13.64 -11.61
C GLN A 57 7.89 -14.65 -12.18
N THR A 58 9.09 -14.70 -11.60
CA THR A 58 10.13 -15.69 -11.93
C THR A 58 9.75 -17.12 -11.53
N GLY A 59 8.71 -17.32 -10.70
CA GLY A 59 8.29 -18.62 -10.17
C GLY A 59 8.89 -19.01 -8.83
N ALA A 60 9.43 -18.04 -8.08
CA ALA A 60 9.91 -18.26 -6.72
C ALA A 60 8.96 -17.61 -5.70
N ILE A 61 8.75 -18.27 -4.56
CA ILE A 61 8.03 -17.68 -3.43
C ILE A 61 9.07 -17.26 -2.39
N ALA A 62 9.33 -15.96 -2.29
CA ALA A 62 10.20 -15.40 -1.26
C ALA A 62 9.48 -15.40 0.10
N VAL A 63 10.25 -15.51 1.18
CA VAL A 63 9.74 -15.36 2.54
C VAL A 63 10.35 -14.11 3.15
N VAL A 64 9.50 -13.23 3.63
CA VAL A 64 9.89 -12.02 4.36
C VAL A 64 9.48 -12.19 5.81
N ASN A 65 10.41 -11.98 6.73
CA ASN A 65 10.13 -12.01 8.17
C ASN A 65 9.34 -10.76 8.59
N ALA A 66 8.80 -10.79 9.81
CA ALA A 66 8.04 -9.67 10.37
C ALA A 66 8.87 -8.36 10.47
N ASP A 67 10.20 -8.45 10.47
CA ASP A 67 11.13 -7.31 10.49
C ASP A 67 11.51 -6.80 9.08
N GLY A 68 10.92 -7.34 8.02
CA GLY A 68 11.22 -6.96 6.64
C GLY A 68 12.42 -7.70 6.02
N THR A 69 13.12 -8.54 6.77
CA THR A 69 14.26 -9.30 6.24
C THR A 69 13.80 -10.41 5.28
N VAL A 70 14.40 -10.46 4.09
CA VAL A 70 14.12 -11.50 3.09
C VAL A 70 15.02 -12.70 3.35
N LEU A 71 14.44 -13.89 3.49
CA LEU A 71 15.20 -15.12 3.65
C LEU A 71 15.97 -15.46 2.35
N SER A 72 17.21 -15.91 2.51
CA SER A 72 18.08 -16.30 1.37
C SER A 72 17.54 -17.49 0.60
N LYS A 73 16.89 -18.44 1.30
CA LYS A 73 16.23 -19.59 0.69
C LYS A 73 14.74 -19.28 0.51
N PRO A 74 14.20 -19.35 -0.71
CA PRO A 74 12.77 -19.20 -0.94
C PRO A 74 12.00 -20.39 -0.35
N PHE A 75 10.71 -20.19 -0.07
CA PHE A 75 9.80 -21.26 0.32
C PHE A 75 9.62 -22.29 -0.80
N LEU A 76 9.47 -21.79 -2.04
CA LEU A 76 9.31 -22.59 -3.25
C LEU A 76 10.15 -21.96 -4.38
N ASP A 77 10.79 -22.80 -5.18
CA ASP A 77 11.53 -22.37 -6.37
C ASP A 77 11.20 -23.25 -7.56
N LEU A 78 10.41 -22.71 -8.49
CA LEU A 78 10.03 -23.37 -9.74
C LEU A 78 10.80 -22.81 -10.94
N ARG A 79 11.83 -21.96 -10.75
CA ARG A 79 12.54 -21.30 -11.85
C ARG A 79 13.08 -22.30 -12.89
N ALA A 80 13.62 -23.42 -12.43
CA ALA A 80 14.14 -24.48 -13.31
C ALA A 80 13.05 -25.30 -14.02
N LYS A 81 11.78 -25.13 -13.65
CA LYS A 81 10.62 -25.85 -14.22
C LYS A 81 9.77 -24.96 -15.13
N ILE A 82 10.03 -23.65 -15.15
CA ILE A 82 9.31 -22.70 -15.98
C ILE A 82 10.06 -22.55 -17.30
N ILE A 83 9.34 -22.74 -18.40
CA ILE A 83 9.87 -22.48 -19.74
C ILE A 83 10.10 -20.97 -19.93
N ASN A 84 11.00 -20.62 -20.85
CA ASN A 84 11.28 -19.21 -21.17
C ASN A 84 9.97 -18.48 -21.51
N GLN A 85 9.70 -17.39 -20.78
CA GLN A 85 8.53 -16.57 -21.02
C GLN A 85 8.64 -15.93 -22.41
N TYR A 86 7.57 -16.03 -23.20
CA TYR A 86 7.50 -15.41 -24.51
C TYR A 86 7.33 -13.89 -24.35
N VAL A 87 8.37 -13.12 -24.68
CA VAL A 87 8.52 -11.69 -24.30
C VAL A 87 7.79 -10.72 -25.25
N ARG A 88 6.69 -11.14 -25.89
CA ARG A 88 6.12 -10.43 -27.06
C ARG A 88 4.76 -9.77 -26.82
N PHE A 89 4.55 -9.28 -25.60
CA PHE A 89 3.42 -8.43 -25.25
C PHE A 89 3.95 -7.09 -24.73
N ASP A 90 4.50 -6.30 -25.66
CA ASP A 90 4.64 -4.85 -25.57
C ASP A 90 3.50 -4.15 -26.32
#